data_AF-A0A7X2H5Y1-F1
#
_entry.id   AF-A0A7X2H5Y1-F1
#
_cell.length_a   1.000
_cell.length_b   1.000
_cell.length_c   1.000
_cell.angle_alpha   90.00
_cell.angle_beta   90.00
_cell.angle_gamma   90.00
#
_symmetry.space_group_name_H-M   'P 1'
#
loop_
_entity.id
_entity.type
_entity.pdbx_description
1 polymer ?
#
loop_
_entity_poly.entity_id
_entity_poly.type
_entity_poly.pdbx_seq_one_letter_code
_entity_poly.pdbx_strand_id
1 'polypeptide(L)'
;MFWGLSDLTREVLPTLRKQHSGHIVNVSSIGGLTAFPAFGYYHATKFAVEGLSQSLAKEVQPLGINVTLVEPGAFRTDWSGPVSCGPYRND
;
A
#
# COMPACT_ATOMS: atom_id res chain seq x y z
N MET A 1 -2.21 -1.67 -10.96
CA MET A 1 -2.36 -1.57 -9.50
C MET A 1 -2.53 -0.14 -9.02
N PHE A 2 -1.69 0.82 -9.45
CA PHE A 2 -1.73 2.21 -8.97
C PHE A 2 -3.09 2.92 -9.11
N TRP A 3 -3.70 2.90 -10.31
CA TRP A 3 -4.92 3.66 -10.58
C TRP A 3 -6.09 3.27 -9.68
N GLY A 4 -6.34 1.98 -9.46
CA GLY A 4 -7.41 1.53 -8.56
C GLY A 4 -7.25 2.02 -7.12
N LEU A 5 -6.01 2.10 -6.61
CA LEU A 5 -5.73 2.69 -5.30
C LEU A 5 -5.99 4.20 -5.30
N SER A 6 -5.52 4.90 -6.33
CA SER A 6 -5.70 6.34 -6.49
C SER A 6 -7.19 6.72 -6.57
N ASP A 7 -7.96 5.98 -7.37
CA ASP A 7 -9.39 6.22 -7.58
C ASP A 7 -10.16 5.97 -6.29
N LEU A 8 -9.89 4.85 -5.59
CA LEU A 8 -10.52 4.58 -4.29
C LEU A 8 -10.19 5.65 -3.26
N THR A 9 -8.93 6.08 -3.20
CA THR A 9 -8.48 7.17 -2.32
C THR A 9 -9.27 8.45 -2.60
N ARG A 10 -9.42 8.80 -3.87
CA ARG A 10 -10.19 9.98 -4.29
C ARG A 10 -11.66 9.89 -3.88
N GLU A 11 -12.29 8.72 -3.99
CA GLU A 11 -13.69 8.53 -3.63
C GLU A 11 -13.95 8.55 -2.12
N VAL A 12 -13.02 8.07 -1.29
CA VAL A 12 -13.20 8.10 0.18
C VAL A 12 -12.89 9.46 0.80
N LEU A 13 -12.02 10.26 0.18
CA LEU A 13 -11.57 11.54 0.71
C LEU A 13 -12.70 12.53 1.06
N PRO A 14 -13.75 12.74 0.24
CA PRO A 14 -14.86 13.63 0.59
C PRO A 14 -15.53 13.27 1.93
N THR A 15 -15.67 11.97 2.21
CA THR A 15 -16.28 11.49 3.46
C THR A 15 -15.38 11.80 4.66
N LEU A 16 -14.10 11.46 4.57
CA LEU A 16 -13.14 11.71 5.64
C LEU A 16 -12.97 13.22 5.91
N ARG A 17 -12.98 14.03 4.85
CA ARG A 17 -12.90 15.50 4.96
C ARG A 17 -14.10 16.09 5.70
N LYS A 18 -15.32 15.61 5.43
CA LYS A 18 -16.53 16.03 6.15
C LYS A 18 -16.49 15.64 7.63
N GLN A 19 -15.85 14.52 7.95
CA GLN A 19 -15.71 14.01 9.31
C GLN A 19 -14.58 14.69 10.10
N HIS A 20 -13.68 15.41 9.42
CA HIS A 20 -12.43 15.94 10.01
C HIS A 20 -11.62 14.87 10.76
N SER A 21 -11.75 13.62 10.34
CA SER A 21 -11.14 12.46 10.97
C SER A 21 -11.12 11.29 10.00
N GLY A 22 -10.10 10.45 10.09
CA GLY A 22 -9.99 9.26 9.26
C GLY A 22 -8.58 8.71 9.19
N HIS A 23 -8.45 7.50 8.68
CA HIS A 23 -7.16 6.86 8.46
C HIS A 23 -7.16 6.09 7.13
N ILE A 24 -6.25 6.43 6.24
CA ILE A 24 -6.02 5.70 4.98
C ILE A 24 -4.77 4.83 5.16
N VAL A 25 -4.90 3.53 4.94
CA VAL A 25 -3.76 2.60 4.99
C VAL A 25 -3.52 2.05 3.59
N ASN A 26 -2.42 2.45 2.98
CA ASN A 26 -2.00 1.97 1.67
C ASN A 26 -0.93 0.90 1.82
N VAL A 27 -1.01 -0.15 0.99
CA VAL A 27 -0.04 -1.25 1.00
C VAL A 27 0.85 -1.16 -0.24
N SER A 28 2.10 -0.82 -0.01
CA SER A 28 3.16 -0.80 -1.02
C SER A 28 4.02 -2.07 -0.89
N SER A 29 5.35 -1.96 -0.81
CA SER A 29 6.36 -3.04 -0.88
C SER A 29 7.74 -2.44 -0.70
N ILE A 30 8.73 -3.21 -0.22
CA ILE A 30 10.15 -2.86 -0.40
C ILE A 30 10.50 -2.44 -1.84
N GLY A 31 9.74 -2.96 -2.81
CA GLY A 31 9.77 -2.57 -4.20
C GLY A 31 9.33 -1.13 -4.54
N GLY A 32 8.83 -0.36 -3.59
CA GLY A 32 8.55 1.08 -3.67
C GLY A 32 9.72 1.95 -3.21
N LEU A 33 10.68 1.36 -2.50
CA LEU A 33 11.89 2.02 -2.00
C LEU A 33 13.12 1.72 -2.86
N THR A 34 13.20 0.51 -3.39
CA THR A 34 14.30 0.04 -4.25
C THR A 34 13.79 -0.92 -5.32
N ALA A 35 14.60 -1.16 -6.36
CA ALA A 35 14.20 -1.97 -7.51
C ALA A 35 15.19 -3.11 -7.79
N PHE A 36 14.64 -4.25 -8.21
CA PHE A 36 15.37 -5.45 -8.59
C PHE A 36 15.06 -5.84 -10.05
N PRO A 37 15.96 -6.56 -10.73
CA PRO A 37 15.70 -7.10 -12.06
C PRO A 37 14.43 -7.97 -12.11
N ALA A 38 13.78 -8.00 -13.28
CA ALA A 38 12.54 -8.76 -13.55
C ALA A 38 11.23 -8.26 -12.91
N PHE A 39 11.27 -7.19 -12.10
CA PHE A 39 10.08 -6.64 -11.42
C PHE A 39 9.75 -5.19 -11.82
N GLY A 40 10.22 -4.72 -12.98
CA GLY A 40 10.17 -3.30 -13.38
C GLY A 40 8.78 -2.65 -13.28
N TYR A 41 7.75 -3.27 -13.87
CA TYR A 41 6.37 -2.74 -13.79
C TYR A 41 5.81 -2.77 -12.38
N TYR A 42 6.11 -3.82 -11.61
CA TYR A 42 5.70 -3.91 -10.20
C TYR A 42 6.32 -2.76 -9.40
N HIS A 43 7.64 -2.57 -9.50
CA HIS A 43 8.35 -1.48 -8.84
C HIS A 43 7.80 -0.12 -9.25
N ALA A 44 7.65 0.16 -10.55
CA ALA A 44 7.08 1.42 -11.02
C ALA A 44 5.73 1.73 -10.37
N THR A 45 4.84 0.73 -10.22
CA THR A 45 3.57 0.95 -9.54
C THR A 45 3.71 1.22 -8.04
N LYS A 46 4.68 0.60 -7.36
CA LYS A 46 4.91 0.78 -5.92
C LYS A 46 5.56 2.13 -5.60
N PHE A 47 6.50 2.58 -6.42
CA PHE A 47 7.04 3.94 -6.37
C PHE A 47 5.94 5.01 -6.58
N ALA A 48 4.97 4.75 -7.47
CA ALA A 48 3.84 5.66 -7.65
C ALA A 48 2.94 5.71 -6.40
N VAL A 49 2.69 4.57 -5.75
CA VAL A 49 1.91 4.50 -4.49
C VAL A 49 2.63 5.24 -3.35
N GLU A 50 3.95 5.11 -3.26
CA GLU A 50 4.81 5.86 -2.33
C GLU A 50 4.67 7.37 -2.51
N GLY A 51 4.92 7.86 -3.73
CA GLY A 51 4.83 9.29 -4.04
C GLY A 51 3.45 9.86 -3.74
N LEU A 52 2.38 9.14 -4.11
CA LEU A 52 1.01 9.53 -3.81
C LEU A 52 0.75 9.60 -2.30
N SER A 53 1.12 8.56 -1.56
CA SER A 53 0.78 8.44 -0.13
C SER A 53 1.54 9.45 0.72
N GLN A 54 2.82 9.68 0.42
CA GLN A 54 3.64 10.68 1.13
C GLN A 54 3.15 12.12 0.89
N SER A 55 2.71 12.42 -0.34
CA SER A 55 2.13 13.73 -0.67
C SER A 55 0.76 13.89 0.01
N LEU A 56 -0.10 12.88 -0.12
CA LEU A 56 -1.43 12.88 0.46
C LEU A 56 -1.40 13.05 1.97
N ALA A 57 -0.49 12.37 2.68
CA ALA A 57 -0.34 12.50 4.13
C ALA A 57 -0.17 13.96 4.56
N LYS A 58 0.64 14.74 3.83
CA LYS A 58 0.87 16.16 4.11
C LYS A 58 -0.34 17.02 3.78
N GLU A 59 -1.03 16.71 2.67
CA GLU A 59 -2.22 17.45 2.22
C GLU A 59 -3.40 17.29 3.17
N VAL A 60 -3.57 16.11 3.77
CA VAL A 60 -4.76 15.79 4.58
C VAL A 60 -4.52 15.89 6.09
N GLN A 61 -3.27 16.03 6.54
CA GLN A 61 -2.95 16.21 7.96
C GLN A 61 -3.69 17.39 8.61
N PRO A 62 -3.80 18.58 7.99
CA PRO A 62 -4.56 19.69 8.56
C PRO A 62 -6.05 19.41 8.70
N LEU A 63 -6.56 18.40 8.01
CA LEU A 63 -7.96 17.98 8.01
C LEU A 63 -8.24 16.89 9.07
N GLY A 64 -7.26 16.53 9.91
CA GLY A 64 -7.40 15.49 10.93
C GLY A 64 -7.36 14.06 10.38
N ILE A 65 -6.94 13.87 9.13
CA ILE A 65 -6.85 12.57 8.47
C ILE A 65 -5.40 12.10 8.50
N ASN A 66 -5.19 10.83 8.85
CA ASN A 66 -3.89 10.19 8.83
C ASN A 66 -3.73 9.28 7.61
N VAL A 67 -2.50 9.14 7.14
CA VAL A 67 -2.15 8.19 6.08
C VAL A 67 -0.97 7.35 6.58
N THR A 68 -1.11 6.03 6.50
CA THR A 68 -0.02 5.09 6.77
C THR A 68 0.28 4.29 5.53
N LEU A 69 1.57 4.15 5.26
CA LEU A 69 2.07 3.35 4.15
C LEU A 69 2.80 2.14 4.70
N VAL A 70 2.42 0.95 4.24
CA VAL A 70 3.00 -0.32 4.66
C VAL A 70 3.88 -0.86 3.54
N GLU A 71 5.15 -1.17 3.86
CA GLU A 71 6.17 -1.64 2.92
C GLU A 71 6.61 -3.10 3.20
N PRO A 72 5.82 -4.13 2.85
CA PRO A 72 6.23 -5.50 3.10
C PRO A 72 7.46 -5.88 2.26
N GLY A 73 8.37 -6.62 2.88
CA GLY A 73 9.34 -7.46 2.18
C GLY A 73 8.71 -8.80 1.78
N ALA A 74 9.55 -9.84 1.64
CA ALA A 74 9.05 -11.20 1.47
C ALA A 74 8.18 -11.58 2.69
N PHE A 75 6.94 -11.98 2.42
CA PHE A 75 5.95 -12.34 3.44
C PHE A 75 5.30 -13.67 3.08
N ARG A 76 4.79 -14.40 4.08
CA ARG A 76 4.20 -15.74 3.90
C ARG A 76 2.81 -15.62 3.26
N THR A 77 2.79 -15.36 1.96
CA THR A 77 1.60 -15.36 1.12
C THR A 77 1.87 -16.19 -0.14
N ASP A 78 0.82 -16.60 -0.83
CA ASP A 78 0.96 -17.36 -2.08
C ASP A 78 1.37 -16.48 -3.29
N TRP A 79 1.86 -15.26 -3.04
CA TRP A 79 2.23 -14.31 -4.10
C TRP A 79 3.33 -14.83 -5.02
N SER A 80 4.30 -15.58 -4.47
CA SER A 80 5.41 -16.19 -5.24
C SER A 80 5.17 -17.66 -5.58
N GLY A 81 3.93 -18.14 -5.44
CA GLY A 81 3.55 -19.56 -5.53
C GLY A 81 3.11 -20.11 -4.18
N PRO A 82 2.54 -21.34 -4.15
CA PRO A 82 2.04 -21.95 -2.93
C PRO A 82 3.12 -21.93 -1.86
N VAL A 83 2.79 -21.39 -0.69
CA VAL A 83 3.65 -21.57 0.49
C VAL A 83 3.81 -23.07 0.71
N SER A 84 5.05 -23.58 0.66
CA SER A 84 5.31 -24.99 0.97
C SER A 84 5.14 -25.20 2.48
N CYS A 85 3.89 -25.25 2.92
CA CYS A 85 3.55 -25.80 4.21
C CYS A 85 3.70 -27.31 4.06
N GLY A 86 4.81 -27.86 4.57
CA GLY A 86 4.82 -29.26 4.98
C GLY A 86 3.61 -29.52 5.89
N PRO A 87 3.03 -30.73 5.88
CA PRO A 87 1.77 -30.98 6.56
C PRO A 87 1.83 -30.45 7.99
N TYR A 88 0.87 -29.59 8.35
CA TYR A 88 0.67 -29.12 9.71
C TYR A 88 0.42 -30.37 10.56
N ARG A 89 1.47 -30.91 11.20
CA ARG A 89 1.35 -31.95 12.20
C ARG A 89 0.70 -31.30 13.42
N ASN A 90 -0.56 -31.64 13.63
CA ASN A 90 -1.20 -31.54 14.93
C ASN A 90 -0.81 -32.78 15.71
N ASP A 91 0.32 -32.73 16.42
CA ASP A 91 0.61 -33.58 17.57
C ASP A 91 0.47 -32.78 18.87
#